data_AF-A0A258SSA9-F1
#
_entry.id   AF-A0A258SSA9-F1
#
_cell.length_a   1.000
_cell.length_b   1.000
_cell.length_c   1.000
_cell.angle_alpha   90.00
_cell.angle_beta   90.00
_cell.angle_gamma   90.00
#
_symmetry.space_group_name_H-M   'P 1'
#
loop_
_entity.id
_entity.type
_entity.pdbx_description
1 polymer ?
#
loop_
_entity_poly.entity_id
_entity_poly.type
_entity_poly.pdbx_seq_one_letter_code
_entity_poly.pdbx_strand_id
1 'polypeptide(L)'
;MKNNTVKFALATTLFGLVMSANAALPSYNFTDLGTLGGTYSNASDINNISQVAGNAYTTGDSSSHASIWNNATAMDLTPGIPGSSSVANAINNSGQ
;
A
#
# COMPACT_ATOMS: atom_id res chain seq x y z
N MET A 1 50.04 23.02 -50.97
CA MET A 1 48.83 22.41 -50.41
C MET A 1 48.41 23.21 -49.18
N LYS A 2 47.20 23.81 -49.24
CA LYS A 2 46.30 24.29 -48.17
C LYS A 2 46.90 25.26 -47.12
N ASN A 3 46.63 26.57 -47.17
CA ASN A 3 45.38 27.27 -46.82
C ASN A 3 44.87 27.04 -45.38
N ASN A 4 44.81 28.16 -44.64
CA ASN A 4 43.62 28.67 -43.94
C ASN A 4 43.49 28.51 -42.41
N THR A 5 43.69 29.67 -41.77
CA THR A 5 42.85 30.34 -40.77
C THR A 5 42.77 29.76 -39.36
N VAL A 6 43.33 30.53 -38.42
CA VAL A 6 43.07 30.44 -36.99
C VAL A 6 41.58 30.70 -36.75
N LYS A 7 40.86 29.70 -36.22
CA LYS A 7 39.49 29.88 -35.70
C LYS A 7 39.53 29.74 -34.19
N PHE A 8 39.56 30.87 -33.49
CA PHE A 8 39.13 30.94 -32.11
C PHE A 8 37.60 30.90 -32.10
N ALA A 9 37.03 29.77 -31.73
CA ALA A 9 35.64 29.69 -31.31
C ALA A 9 35.62 29.44 -29.80
N LEU A 10 35.54 30.51 -29.01
CA LEU A 10 34.90 30.40 -27.70
C LEU A 10 33.40 30.29 -27.97
N ALA A 11 32.93 29.08 -28.24
CA ALA A 11 31.53 28.75 -28.07
C ALA A 11 31.38 28.28 -26.62
N THR A 12 30.77 29.13 -25.82
CA THR A 12 30.25 28.83 -24.49
C THR A 12 29.49 27.49 -24.51
N THR A 13 30.15 26.40 -24.11
CA THR A 13 29.41 25.26 -23.58
C THR A 13 28.96 25.69 -22.20
N LEU A 14 27.75 26.24 -22.18
CA LEU A 14 26.94 26.42 -21.01
C LEU A 14 27.02 25.11 -20.20
N PHE A 15 27.82 25.11 -19.13
CA PHE A 15 27.78 24.07 -18.10
C PHE A 15 26.52 24.32 -17.28
N GLY A 16 25.36 24.28 -17.96
CA GLY A 16 24.08 24.21 -17.30
C GLY A 16 24.01 22.80 -16.75
N LEU A 17 24.30 22.65 -15.46
CA LEU A 17 23.79 21.51 -14.70
C LEU A 17 22.33 21.34 -15.11
N VAL A 18 22.02 20.28 -15.86
CA VAL A 18 20.75 19.61 -15.63
C VAL A 18 20.89 19.02 -14.23
N MET A 19 20.58 19.82 -13.21
CA MET A 19 20.13 19.29 -11.95
C MET A 19 18.85 18.52 -12.29
N SER A 20 19.01 17.24 -12.60
CA SER A 20 17.89 16.32 -12.53
C SER A 20 17.39 16.45 -11.10
N ALA A 21 16.29 17.17 -10.91
CA ALA A 21 15.58 17.16 -9.66
C ALA A 21 15.15 15.71 -9.44
N ASN A 22 15.89 14.96 -8.63
CA ASN A 22 15.43 13.72 -8.05
C ASN A 22 14.28 14.07 -7.12
N ALA A 23 13.11 14.35 -7.69
CA ALA A 23 11.86 14.37 -6.94
C ALA A 23 11.66 12.92 -6.46
N ALA A 24 12.11 12.63 -5.24
CA ALA A 24 11.74 11.40 -4.57
C ALA A 24 10.23 11.44 -4.40
N LEU A 25 9.52 10.68 -5.23
CA LEU A 25 8.09 10.49 -5.04
C LEU A 25 7.89 9.81 -3.67
N PRO A 26 6.81 10.14 -2.96
CA PRO A 26 6.46 9.40 -1.74
C PRO A 26 6.46 7.90 -2.04
N SER A 27 7.19 7.12 -1.25
CA SER A 27 7.09 5.67 -1.27
C SER A 27 5.94 5.26 -0.36
N TYR A 28 4.98 4.55 -0.91
CA TYR A 28 3.88 3.96 -0.14
C TYR A 28 4.16 2.48 0.08
N ASN A 29 3.98 2.03 1.33
CA ASN A 29 3.96 0.62 1.65
C ASN A 29 2.51 0.14 1.68
N PHE A 30 2.20 -0.88 0.90
CA PHE A 30 0.89 -1.52 0.90
C PHE A 30 1.03 -2.87 1.59
N THR A 31 0.15 -3.13 2.55
CA THR A 31 0.07 -4.40 3.27
C THR A 31 -1.15 -5.15 2.76
N ASP A 32 -0.93 -6.37 2.26
CA ASP A 32 -2.02 -7.31 2.06
C ASP A 32 -2.54 -7.76 3.43
N LEU A 33 -3.83 -7.57 3.68
CA LEU A 33 -4.46 -7.92 4.95
C LEU A 33 -4.67 -9.44 5.07
N GLY A 34 -4.77 -10.16 3.96
CA GLY A 34 -5.10 -11.58 3.93
C GLY A 34 -6.58 -11.85 4.25
N THR A 35 -6.95 -13.12 4.10
CA THR A 35 -8.33 -13.61 4.25
C THR A 35 -8.42 -14.73 5.30
N LEU A 36 -9.63 -15.23 5.58
CA LEU A 36 -9.85 -16.43 6.40
C LEU A 36 -9.93 -17.70 5.52
N GLY A 37 -9.19 -17.69 4.41
CA GLY A 37 -9.17 -18.78 3.42
C GLY A 37 -10.10 -18.57 2.21
N GLY A 38 -10.83 -17.45 2.15
CA GLY A 38 -11.56 -16.99 0.96
C GLY A 38 -10.68 -16.19 -0.01
N THR A 39 -11.29 -15.55 -0.99
CA THR A 39 -10.62 -14.84 -2.08
C THR A 39 -10.47 -13.34 -1.87
N TYR A 40 -11.19 -12.75 -0.90
CA TYR A 40 -11.08 -11.31 -0.60
C TYR A 40 -11.40 -10.96 0.86
N SER A 41 -11.09 -9.70 1.20
CA SER A 41 -11.37 -9.05 2.48
C SER A 41 -11.70 -7.58 2.25
N ASN A 42 -12.43 -6.96 3.18
CA ASN A 42 -12.73 -5.53 3.16
C ASN A 42 -12.29 -4.90 4.48
N ALA A 43 -11.56 -3.79 4.40
CA ALA A 43 -11.23 -2.94 5.54
C ALA A 43 -12.31 -1.87 5.73
N SER A 44 -12.71 -1.63 6.97
CA SER A 44 -13.71 -0.62 7.36
C SER A 44 -13.09 0.52 8.15
N ASP A 45 -12.11 0.25 9.01
CA ASP A 45 -11.48 1.25 9.87
C ASP A 45 -10.05 0.85 10.26
N ILE A 46 -9.23 1.81 10.67
CA ILE A 46 -7.84 1.62 11.11
C ILE A 46 -7.52 2.52 12.32
N ASN A 47 -6.84 1.96 13.33
CA ASN A 47 -6.42 2.74 14.50
C ASN A 47 -4.96 3.23 14.42
N ASN A 48 -4.52 4.07 15.38
CA ASN A 48 -3.18 4.68 15.38
C ASN A 48 -2.04 3.69 15.66
N ILE A 49 -2.34 2.43 15.99
CA ILE A 49 -1.35 1.36 16.17
C ILE A 49 -1.35 0.38 14.99
N SER A 50 -1.89 0.81 13.84
CA SER A 50 -1.90 0.07 12.57
C SER A 50 -2.68 -1.25 12.61
N GLN A 51 -3.67 -1.36 13.49
CA GLN A 51 -4.65 -2.44 13.42
C GLN A 51 -5.82 -2.02 12.55
N VAL A 52 -6.30 -2.95 11.72
CA VAL A 52 -7.43 -2.73 10.82
C VAL A 52 -8.62 -3.56 11.30
N ALA A 53 -9.82 -3.02 11.21
CA ALA A 53 -11.09 -3.76 11.38
C ALA A 53 -11.86 -3.83 10.07
N GLY A 54 -12.67 -4.88 9.92
CA GLY A 54 -13.50 -5.09 8.74
C GLY A 54 -14.04 -6.50 8.67
N ASN A 55 -14.00 -7.11 7.48
CA ASN A 55 -14.41 -8.50 7.28
C ASN A 55 -13.51 -9.26 6.29
N ALA A 56 -13.29 -10.54 6.56
CA ALA A 56 -12.57 -11.46 5.69
C ALA A 56 -13.48 -12.62 5.25
N TYR A 57 -13.35 -13.04 4.00
CA TYR A 57 -14.09 -14.19 3.51
C TYR A 57 -13.46 -15.50 3.96
N THR A 58 -14.31 -16.45 4.35
CA THR A 58 -13.94 -17.82 4.71
C THR A 58 -13.75 -18.69 3.47
N THR A 59 -13.21 -19.90 3.65
CA THR A 59 -13.02 -20.87 2.57
C THR A 59 -14.24 -21.01 1.66
N GLY A 60 -14.00 -20.96 0.35
CA GLY A 60 -15.02 -21.05 -0.69
C GLY A 60 -15.92 -19.82 -0.81
N ASP A 61 -15.53 -18.69 -0.21
CA ASP A 61 -16.30 -17.44 -0.15
C ASP A 61 -17.73 -17.64 0.41
N SER A 62 -17.87 -18.64 1.27
CA SER A 62 -19.15 -19.12 1.80
C SER A 62 -19.76 -18.21 2.87
N SER A 63 -18.92 -17.42 3.54
CA SER A 63 -19.30 -16.44 4.55
C SER A 63 -18.25 -15.32 4.63
N SER A 64 -18.64 -14.20 5.20
CA SER A 64 -17.73 -13.10 5.56
C SER A 64 -17.74 -12.93 7.07
N HIS A 65 -16.61 -13.09 7.74
CA HIS A 65 -16.56 -12.91 9.19
C HIS A 65 -15.90 -11.58 9.55
N ALA A 66 -16.40 -10.96 10.63
CA ALA A 66 -15.78 -9.81 11.26
C ALA A 66 -14.35 -10.17 11.65
N SER A 67 -13.39 -9.33 11.25
CA SER A 67 -11.98 -9.61 11.45
C SER A 67 -11.24 -8.38 11.92
N ILE A 68 -10.19 -8.62 12.72
CA ILE A 68 -9.15 -7.63 13.03
C ILE A 68 -7.83 -8.11 12.44
N TRP A 69 -7.09 -7.18 11.84
CA TRP A 69 -5.74 -7.42 11.35
C TRP A 69 -4.73 -6.68 12.20
N ASN A 70 -3.65 -7.37 12.53
CA ASN A 70 -2.40 -6.76 12.94
C ASN A 70 -1.37 -7.07 11.84
N ASN A 71 -1.13 -6.09 10.96
CA ASN A 71 -0.38 -6.29 9.72
C ASN A 71 -1.10 -7.27 8.76
N ALA A 72 -0.44 -8.34 8.31
CA ALA A 72 -0.95 -9.27 7.29
C ALA A 72 -1.67 -10.51 7.85
N THR A 73 -2.14 -10.48 9.10
CA THR A 73 -2.76 -11.63 9.76
C THR A 73 -4.18 -11.32 10.19
N ALA A 74 -5.15 -11.93 9.52
CA ALA A 74 -6.57 -11.87 9.88
C ALA A 74 -6.84 -12.69 11.14
N MET A 75 -7.46 -12.07 12.15
CA MET A 75 -8.04 -12.73 13.30
C MET A 75 -9.56 -12.73 13.17
N ASP A 76 -10.17 -13.92 13.13
CA ASP A 76 -11.63 -14.10 13.10
C ASP A 76 -12.24 -13.72 14.47
N LEU A 77 -13.19 -12.79 14.48
CA LEU A 77 -13.93 -12.37 15.68
C LEU A 77 -15.24 -13.14 15.88
N THR A 78 -15.69 -13.88 14.87
CA THR A 78 -16.91 -14.70 14.93
C THR A 78 -16.66 -16.16 14.50
N PRO A 79 -15.64 -16.85 15.07
CA PRO A 79 -15.36 -18.23 14.69
C PRO A 79 -16.52 -19.15 15.11
N GLY A 80 -16.85 -20.11 14.24
CA GLY A 80 -17.80 -21.17 14.57
C GLY A 80 -19.28 -20.85 14.34
N ILE A 81 -19.61 -19.82 13.56
CA ILE A 81 -20.98 -19.57 13.07
C ILE A 81 -21.04 -19.78 11.54
N PRO A 82 -21.14 -21.02 11.05
CA PRO A 82 -21.17 -21.30 9.62
C PRO A 82 -22.32 -20.58 8.92
N GLY A 83 -22.04 -19.97 7.78
CA GLY A 83 -23.04 -19.33 6.91
C GLY A 83 -23.62 -18.01 7.43
N SER A 84 -23.11 -17.47 8.54
CA SER A 84 -23.49 -16.14 9.03
C SER A 84 -22.44 -15.09 8.70
N SER A 85 -22.86 -14.02 8.04
CA SER A 85 -22.00 -12.88 7.75
C SER A 85 -21.96 -11.89 8.91
N SER A 86 -20.78 -11.42 9.25
CA SER A 86 -20.52 -10.37 10.25
C SER A 86 -19.46 -9.40 9.75
N VAL A 87 -19.42 -8.20 10.33
CA VAL A 87 -18.46 -7.13 9.97
C VAL A 87 -18.07 -6.32 11.21
N ALA A 88 -16.79 -5.98 11.34
CA ALA A 88 -16.30 -5.02 12.33
C ALA A 88 -16.20 -3.64 11.68
N ASN A 89 -17.16 -2.76 11.98
CA ASN A 89 -17.28 -1.45 11.29
C ASN A 89 -16.34 -0.36 11.81
N ALA A 90 -15.81 -0.53 13.02
CA ALA A 90 -15.00 0.49 13.69
C ALA A 90 -13.98 -0.20 14.60
N ILE A 91 -12.89 0.52 14.90
CA ILE A 91 -11.86 0.08 15.84
C ILE A 91 -11.34 1.26 16.64
N ASN A 92 -11.32 1.13 17.97
CA ASN A 92 -10.69 2.13 18.82
C ASN A 92 -9.17 1.88 18.96
N ASN A 93 -8.46 2.80 19.61
CA ASN A 93 -7.00 2.72 19.76
C ASN A 93 -6.51 1.59 20.71
N SER A 94 -7.43 0.87 21.33
CA SER A 94 -7.18 -0.32 22.14
C SER A 94 -7.51 -1.63 21.40
N GLY A 95 -7.96 -1.55 20.14
CA GLY A 95 -8.28 -2.71 19.32
C GLY A 95 -9.67 -3.33 19.57
N GLN A 96 -10.63 -2.52 20.05
CA GLN A 96 -12.01 -2.92 20.32
C GLN A 96 -12.98 -2.30 19.33
#